data_AF-H9VVM3-F1
#
_entry.id   AF-H9VVM3-F1
#
_cell.length_a   1.000
_cell.length_b   1.000
_cell.length_c   1.000
_cell.angle_alpha   90.00
_cell.angle_beta   90.00
_cell.angle_gamma   90.00
#
_symmetry.space_group_name_H-M   'P 1'
#
loop_
_entity.id
_entity.type
_entity.pdbx_description
1 polymer ?
#
loop_
_entity_poly.entity_id
_entity_poly.type
_entity_poly.pdbx_seq_one_letter_code
_entity_poly.pdbx_strand_id
1 'polypeptide(L)' 'EELNMDLFKKTMGPVKKALDDANLQKSEINEIVLVGGSTRIPKVQQLLKDFFDGKEPNKGVNPDEAV' A
#
# COMPACT_ATOMS: atom_id res chain seq x y z
N GLU A 1 11.33 -13.97 1.07
CA GLU A 1 10.37 -13.03 1.68
C GLU A 1 10.38 -13.08 3.21
N GLU A 2 10.46 -14.27 3.83
CA GLU A 2 10.38 -14.45 5.30
C GLU A 2 11.31 -13.55 6.13
N LEU A 3 12.55 -13.33 5.70
CA LEU A 3 13.53 -12.51 6.42
C LEU A 3 13.10 -11.04 6.63
N ASN A 4 12.23 -10.50 5.77
CA ASN A 4 11.78 -9.10 5.83
C ASN A 4 10.28 -9.00 6.15
N MET A 5 9.65 -10.11 6.56
CA MET A 5 8.20 -10.13 6.78
C MET A 5 7.76 -9.22 7.92
N ASP A 6 8.59 -9.03 8.94
CA ASP A 6 8.31 -8.10 10.02
C ASP A 6 8.32 -6.65 9.51
N LEU A 7 9.27 -6.29 8.64
CA LEU A 7 9.36 -4.97 8.02
C LEU A 7 8.16 -4.71 7.11
N PHE A 8 7.76 -5.68 6.28
CA PHE A 8 6.58 -5.55 5.43
C PHE A 8 5.27 -5.45 6.22
N LYS A 9 5.17 -6.08 7.40
CA LYS A 9 4.00 -5.91 8.28
C LYS A 9 3.99 -4.54 8.95
N LYS A 10 5.15 -4.00 9.31
CA LYS A 10 5.28 -2.66 9.91
C LYS A 10 4.80 -1.55 8.98
N THR A 11 4.92 -1.70 7.66
CA THR A 11 4.40 -0.70 6.70
C THR A 11 2.88 -0.54 6.74
N MET A 12 2.14 -1.54 7.24
CA MET A 12 0.68 -1.45 7.41
C MET A 12 0.26 -0.58 8.59
N GLY A 13 1.14 -0.34 9.57
CA GLY A 13 0.87 0.52 10.71
C GLY A 13 0.57 1.96 10.28
N PRO A 14 1.46 2.62 9.52
CA PRO A 14 1.22 3.94 8.96
C PRO A 14 -0.03 4.03 8.08
N VAL A 15 -0.34 3.01 7.28
CA VAL A 15 -1.54 2.99 6.43
C VAL A 15 -2.82 3.03 7.26
N LYS A 16 -2.91 2.22 8.32
CA LYS A 16 -4.05 2.25 9.26
C LYS A 16 -4.17 3.59 9.95
N LYS A 17 -3.05 4.10 10.47
CA LYS A 17 -3.03 5.41 11.13
C LYS A 17 -3.48 6.53 10.19
N ALA A 18 -3.05 6.53 8.93
CA ALA A 18 -3.49 7.52 7.95
C ALA A 18 -5.00 7.46 7.67
N LEU A 19 -5.59 6.27 7.65
CA LEU A 19 -7.04 6.10 7.55
C LEU A 19 -7.77 6.62 8.79
N ASP A 20 -7.26 6.27 9.98
CA ASP A 20 -7.82 6.72 11.26
C ASP A 20 -7.73 8.25 11.40
N ASP A 21 -6.58 8.84 11.06
CA ASP A 21 -6.34 10.29 11.07
C ASP A 21 -7.24 11.02 10.05
N ALA A 22 -7.54 10.38 8.92
CA ALA A 22 -8.47 10.90 7.90
C ALA A 22 -9.95 10.61 8.23
N ASN A 23 -10.23 9.81 9.26
CA ASN A 23 -11.56 9.29 9.59
C ASN A 23 -12.27 8.65 8.37
N LEU A 24 -11.50 7.88 7.57
CA LEU A 24 -11.99 7.18 6.38
C LEU A 24 -11.94 5.68 6.57
N GLN A 25 -12.98 5.00 6.11
CA GLN A 25 -12.99 3.56 5.97
C GLN A 25 -12.25 3.13 4.70
N LYS A 26 -11.72 1.90 4.72
CA LYS A 26 -11.00 1.31 3.58
C LYS A 26 -11.82 1.33 2.28
N SER A 27 -13.13 1.14 2.38
CA SER A 27 -14.07 1.15 1.25
C SER A 27 -14.22 2.53 0.60
N GLU A 28 -13.91 3.60 1.33
CA GLU A 28 -14.02 4.97 0.84
C GLU A 28 -12.80 5.39 0.00
N ILE A 29 -11.72 4.60 0.04
CA ILE A 29 -10.54 4.86 -0.79
C ILE A 29 -10.84 4.49 -2.24
N ASN A 30 -10.83 5.47 -3.14
CA ASN A 30 -11.15 5.27 -4.56
C ASN A 30 -9.98 4.73 -5.38
N GLU A 31 -8.76 5.15 -5.11
CA GLU A 31 -7.57 4.79 -5.88
C GLU A 31 -6.39 4.54 -4.92
N ILE A 32 -5.53 3.59 -5.28
CA ILE A 32 -4.29 3.30 -4.53
C ILE A 32 -3.14 3.53 -5.48
N VAL A 33 -2.30 4.54 -5.23
CA VAL A 33 -1.13 4.84 -6.08
C VAL A 33 0.14 4.38 -5.37
N LEU A 34 1.00 3.66 -6.08
CA LEU A 34 2.28 3.18 -5.57
C LEU A 34 3.42 4.08 -6.05
N VAL A 35 4.14 4.71 -5.11
CA VAL A 35 5.25 5.63 -5.39
C VAL A 35 6.53 5.13 -4.72
N GLY A 36 7.65 5.20 -5.44
CA GLY A 36 8.97 4.74 -5.01
C GLY A 36 9.31 3.29 -5.38
N GLY A 37 10.58 3.02 -5.70
CA GLY A 37 11.04 1.73 -6.21
C GLY A 37 10.76 0.51 -5.32
N SER A 38 10.71 0.66 -4.00
CA SER A 38 10.40 -0.45 -3.08
C SER A 38 8.95 -0.94 -3.18
N THR A 39 8.05 -0.17 -3.78
CA THR A 39 6.66 -0.60 -4.06
C THR A 39 6.57 -1.63 -5.18
N ARG A 40 7.67 -1.88 -5.91
CA ARG A 40 7.79 -2.95 -6.92
C ARG A 40 7.91 -4.34 -6.29
N ILE A 41 8.09 -4.45 -4.97
CA ILE A 41 8.17 -5.73 -4.26
C ILE A 41 6.79 -6.42 -4.29
N PRO A 42 6.67 -7.63 -4.88
CA PRO A 42 5.37 -8.32 -5.01
C PRO A 42 4.64 -8.53 -3.67
N LYS A 43 5.39 -8.83 -2.60
CA LYS A 43 4.83 -9.02 -1.27
C LYS A 43 4.14 -7.78 -0.71
N VAL A 44 4.69 -6.59 -0.98
CA VAL A 44 4.10 -5.31 -0.52
C VAL A 44 2.80 -5.05 -1.26
N GLN A 45 2.78 -5.28 -2.56
CA GLN A 45 1.57 -5.14 -3.38
C GLN A 45 0.47 -6.10 -2.92
N GLN A 46 0.84 -7.36 -2.62
CA GLN A 46 -0.10 -8.34 -2.10
C GLN A 46 -0.67 -7.91 -0.74
N LEU A 47 0.16 -7.45 0.19
CA LEU A 47 -0.31 -7.00 1.51
C LEU A 47 -1.26 -5.80 1.41
N LEU A 48 -0.98 -4.85 0.51
CA LEU A 48 -1.87 -3.71 0.26
C LEU A 48 -3.19 -4.17 -0.36
N LYS A 49 -3.13 -5.05 -1.35
CA LYS A 49 -4.31 -5.62 -1.99
C LYS A 49 -5.18 -6.38 -0.97
N ASP A 50 -4.56 -7.22 -0.13
CA ASP A 50 -5.26 -7.95 0.94
C ASP A 50 -5.86 -6.99 1.97
N PHE A 51 -5.18 -5.87 2.26
CA PHE A 51 -5.67 -4.88 3.22
C PHE A 51 -6.87 -4.08 2.72
N PHE A 52 -6.90 -3.77 1.42
CA PHE A 52 -7.98 -3.05 0.73
C PHE A 52 -8.96 -4.01 0.02
N ASP A 53 -9.22 -5.18 0.61
CA ASP A 53 -10.26 -6.13 0.18
C ASP A 53 -10.17 -6.55 -1.29
N GLY A 54 -8.96 -6.73 -1.81
CA GLY A 54 -8.68 -7.16 -3.18
C GLY A 54 -8.52 -6.02 -4.18
N LYS A 55 -8.58 -4.77 -3.75
CA LYS A 55 -8.42 -3.59 -4.62
C LYS A 55 -7.02 -3.53 -5.23
N GLU A 56 -6.96 -3.46 -6.56
CA GLU A 56 -5.71 -3.38 -7.32
C GLU A 56 -5.12 -1.96 -7.23
N PRO A 57 -3.81 -1.83 -6.95
CA PRO A 57 -3.11 -0.56 -7.06
C PRO A 57 -3.02 -0.08 -8.51
N ASN A 58 -3.13 1.23 -8.69
CA ASN A 58 -3.00 1.90 -9.96
C ASN A 58 -1.54 1.82 -10.46
N LYS A 59 -1.37 1.26 -11.66
CA LYS A 59 -0.07 1.06 -12.33
C LYS A 59 0.21 2.10 -13.41
N GLY A 60 -0.71 3.05 -13.62
CA GLY A 60 -0.60 4.08 -14.66
C GLY A 60 0.40 5.18 -14.35
N VAL A 61 0.93 5.22 -13.13
CA VAL A 61 1.89 6.23 -12.68
C VAL A 61 3.26 5.59 -12.52
N ASN A 62 4.29 6.20 -13.13
CA ASN A 62 5.67 5.75 -12.97
C ASN A 62 6.14 6.07 -11.53
N PRO A 63 6.42 5.07 -10.68
CA PRO A 63 6.70 5.30 -9.25
C PRO A 63 7.94 6.16 -8.98
N ASP A 64 8.85 6.24 -9.95
CA ASP A 64 10.12 6.96 -9.84
C ASP A 64 10.04 8.42 -10.35
N GLU A 65 8.95 8.79 -11.04
CA GLU A 65 8.70 10.13 -11.60
C GLU A 65 7.48 10.82 -10.98
N ALA A 66 6.78 10.17 -10.06
CA ALA A 66 5.55 10.67 -9.44
C ALA A 66 5.76 11.69 -8.31
N VAL A 67 7.02 12.05 -8.04
CA VAL A 67 7.44 12.98 -6.97
C VAL A 67 7.62 14.38 -7.51
#